data_AF-A0A839JWY9-F1
#
_entry.id   AF-A0A839JWY9-F1
#
_cell.length_a   1.000
_cell.length_b   1.000
_cell.length_c   1.000
_cell.angle_alpha   90.00
_cell.angle_beta   90.00
_cell.angle_gamma   90.00
#
_symmetry.space_group_name_H-M   'P 1'
#
loop_
_entity.id
_entity.type
_entity.pdbx_description
1 polymer ?
#
loop_
_entity_poly.entity_id
_entity_poly.type
_entity_poly.pdbx_seq_one_letter_code
_entity_poly.pdbx_strand_id
1 'polypeptide(L)'
;MQVGDKIEFGSYEWRVLDIQNNTALIITEYIIEQGRYHDAYKDITWADCSLRKYLNGEFYDKFTTADKSRIVPVTNKNPDNHWYGTKGGEDTRDCIFLLSLEEVTCKYFGDSSSKLYNPKKKQRYWFERKDENNSKRIARLEGVEWSTWWWIRTPGRVGVKAVYIHGDGNIGIQGNNILKGNISDGKCLGGIRPALWLKL
;
A
#
# COMPACT_ATOMS: atom_id res chain seq x y z
N MET A 1 -4.81 -21.76 9.20
CA MET A 1 -4.67 -20.46 8.52
C MET A 1 -3.99 -20.70 7.19
N GLN A 2 -4.58 -20.17 6.12
CA GLN A 2 -4.13 -20.27 4.73
C GLN A 2 -4.20 -18.90 4.04
N VAL A 3 -3.56 -18.74 2.89
CA VAL A 3 -3.66 -17.51 2.09
C VAL A 3 -5.11 -17.26 1.70
N GLY A 4 -5.56 -16.02 1.87
CA GLY A 4 -6.93 -15.59 1.62
C GLY A 4 -7.84 -15.63 2.85
N ASP A 5 -7.45 -16.33 3.94
CA ASP A 5 -8.19 -16.31 5.20
C ASP A 5 -8.28 -14.90 5.78
N LYS A 6 -9.38 -14.67 6.51
CA LYS A 6 -9.58 -13.48 7.34
C LYS A 6 -9.28 -13.83 8.80
N ILE A 7 -8.55 -12.95 9.49
CA ILE A 7 -8.20 -13.11 10.89
C ILE A 7 -8.40 -11.80 11.64
N GLU A 8 -8.66 -11.90 12.93
CA GLU A 8 -8.68 -10.75 13.85
C GLU A 8 -7.29 -10.57 14.47
N PHE A 9 -6.78 -9.35 14.45
CA PHE A 9 -5.53 -8.99 15.14
C PHE A 9 -5.54 -7.52 15.55
N GLY A 10 -5.26 -7.25 16.83
CA GLY A 10 -5.51 -5.94 17.43
C GLY A 10 -7.00 -5.60 17.39
N SER A 11 -7.35 -4.47 16.79
CA SER A 11 -8.74 -4.00 16.63
C SER A 11 -9.25 -4.08 15.20
N TYR A 12 -8.61 -4.87 14.33
CA TYR A 12 -8.89 -4.88 12.90
C TYR A 12 -9.02 -6.31 12.36
N GLU A 13 -9.88 -6.46 11.33
CA GLU A 13 -9.90 -7.64 10.46
C GLU A 13 -8.79 -7.54 9.41
N TRP A 14 -8.03 -8.61 9.24
CA TRP A 14 -6.93 -8.71 8.30
C TRP A 14 -7.12 -9.87 7.34
N ARG A 15 -6.56 -9.75 6.14
CA ARG A 15 -6.46 -10.82 5.15
C ARG A 15 -5.04 -11.34 5.06
N VAL A 16 -4.89 -12.66 5.07
CA VAL A 16 -3.61 -13.34 4.87
C VAL A 16 -3.21 -13.29 3.40
N LEU A 17 -2.05 -12.69 3.11
CA LEU A 17 -1.48 -12.57 1.77
C LEU A 17 -0.41 -13.62 1.48
N ASP A 18 0.34 -14.03 2.50
CA ASP A 18 1.42 -15.01 2.37
C ASP A 18 1.72 -15.69 3.70
N ILE A 19 2.27 -16.91 3.67
CA ILE A 19 2.69 -17.67 4.86
C ILE A 19 4.08 -18.23 4.60
N GLN A 20 5.05 -17.84 5.45
CA GLN A 20 6.44 -18.27 5.35
C GLN A 20 6.98 -18.58 6.74
N ASN A 21 7.61 -19.74 6.96
CA ASN A 21 8.42 -20.01 8.16
C ASN A 21 7.80 -19.54 9.51
N ASN A 22 6.56 -19.93 9.79
CA ASN A 22 5.78 -19.56 10.98
C ASN A 22 5.48 -18.04 11.13
N THR A 23 5.51 -17.30 10.04
CA THR A 23 4.98 -15.95 9.95
C THR A 23 3.98 -15.85 8.80
N ALA A 24 3.11 -14.85 8.85
CA ALA A 24 2.24 -14.52 7.75
C ALA A 24 2.27 -13.03 7.43
N LEU A 25 2.32 -12.71 6.15
CA LEU A 25 2.04 -11.36 5.70
C LEU A 25 0.54 -11.18 5.72
N ILE A 26 0.07 -10.16 6.43
CA ILE A 26 -1.33 -9.79 6.49
C ILE A 26 -1.51 -8.33 6.07
N ILE A 27 -2.64 -8.01 5.45
CA ILE A 27 -3.07 -6.65 5.12
C ILE A 27 -4.45 -6.42 5.73
N THR A 28 -4.77 -5.21 6.18
CA THR A 28 -6.12 -4.92 6.67
C THR A 28 -7.15 -5.23 5.59
N GLU A 29 -8.23 -5.93 5.94
CA GLU A 29 -9.28 -6.29 4.97
C GLU A 29 -9.91 -5.02 4.38
N TYR A 30 -10.18 -4.05 5.26
CA TYR A 30 -10.74 -2.75 4.90
C TYR A 30 -9.65 -1.68 4.86
N ILE A 31 -9.95 -0.58 4.20
CA ILE A 31 -9.26 0.68 4.44
C ILE A 31 -9.67 1.11 5.85
N ILE A 32 -8.68 1.29 6.73
CA ILE A 32 -8.92 1.58 8.15
C ILE A 32 -9.03 3.07 8.44
N GLU A 33 -8.48 3.91 7.56
CA GLU A 33 -8.45 5.36 7.70
C GLU A 33 -8.19 5.99 6.33
N GLN A 34 -8.61 7.25 6.16
CA GLN A 34 -8.26 8.07 5.01
C GLN A 34 -7.32 9.19 5.42
N GLY A 35 -6.23 9.35 4.67
CA GLY A 35 -5.20 10.32 5.00
C GLY A 35 -4.28 10.65 3.85
N ARG A 36 -3.47 11.68 4.08
CA ARG A 36 -2.41 12.09 3.16
C ARG A 36 -1.21 11.15 3.26
N TYR A 37 -0.48 11.01 2.16
CA TYR A 37 0.79 10.29 2.14
C TYR A 37 1.90 11.10 2.82
N HIS A 38 1.89 12.42 2.64
CA HIS A 38 2.81 13.33 3.31
C HIS A 38 2.15 14.68 3.67
N ASP A 39 2.62 15.30 4.76
CA ASP A 39 2.04 16.51 5.34
C ASP A 39 2.46 17.80 4.64
N ALA A 40 3.41 17.73 3.71
CA ALA A 40 3.90 18.86 2.93
C ALA A 40 3.95 18.53 1.43
N TYR A 41 3.75 19.55 0.59
CA TYR A 41 3.90 19.43 -0.86
C TYR A 41 5.35 19.66 -1.25
N LYS A 42 6.15 18.59 -1.19
CA LYS A 42 7.56 18.57 -1.59
C LYS A 42 7.93 17.17 -2.07
N ASP A 43 9.05 17.06 -2.78
CA ASP A 43 9.59 15.74 -3.10
C ASP A 43 9.83 14.93 -1.83
N ILE A 44 9.31 13.70 -1.81
CA ILE A 44 9.38 12.81 -0.66
C ILE A 44 9.56 11.36 -1.10
N THR A 45 10.14 10.55 -0.22
CA THR A 45 10.28 9.10 -0.37
C THR A 45 9.43 8.39 0.69
N TRP A 46 9.27 7.07 0.58
CA TRP A 46 8.63 6.29 1.65
C TRP A 46 9.38 6.43 2.98
N ALA A 47 10.72 6.45 2.95
CA ALA A 47 11.56 6.52 4.14
C ALA A 47 11.27 7.76 5.00
N ASP A 48 10.97 8.89 4.36
CA ASP A 48 10.82 10.19 5.02
C ASP A 48 9.37 10.66 5.19
N CYS A 49 8.40 9.99 4.57
CA CYS A 49 7.02 10.46 4.56
C CYS A 49 6.36 10.38 5.94
N SER A 50 5.35 11.23 6.16
CA SER A 50 4.65 11.28 7.45
C SER A 50 3.75 10.06 7.64
N LEU A 51 3.21 9.48 6.56
CA LEU A 51 2.41 8.26 6.66
C LEU A 51 3.21 7.07 7.21
N ARG A 52 4.47 6.87 6.79
CA ARG A 52 5.33 5.83 7.37
C ARG A 52 5.57 6.05 8.87
N LYS A 53 5.83 7.31 9.26
CA LYS A 53 6.03 7.70 10.68
C LYS A 53 4.77 7.43 11.50
N TYR A 54 3.60 7.77 10.97
CA TYR A 54 2.31 7.46 11.59
C TYR A 54 2.13 5.95 11.78
N LEU A 55 2.38 5.15 10.74
CA LEU A 55 2.20 3.70 10.79
C LEU A 55 3.11 3.01 11.83
N ASN A 56 4.37 3.46 11.96
CA ASN A 56 5.34 2.87 12.89
C ASN A 56 5.43 3.59 14.24
N GLY A 57 4.61 4.61 14.46
CA GLY A 57 4.47 5.34 15.72
C GLY A 57 3.04 5.22 16.21
N GLU A 58 2.25 6.28 16.06
CA GLU A 58 0.88 6.39 16.57
C GLU A 58 -0.01 5.19 16.26
N PHE A 59 0.02 4.65 15.04
CA PHE A 59 -0.78 3.48 14.68
C PHE A 59 -0.26 2.20 15.34
N TYR A 60 1.06 1.95 15.28
CA TYR A 60 1.70 0.82 15.96
C TYR A 60 1.47 0.87 17.49
N ASP A 61 1.38 2.07 18.07
CA ASP A 61 1.18 2.26 19.50
C ASP A 61 -0.23 1.93 20.00
N LYS A 62 -1.20 1.78 19.09
CA LYS A 62 -2.54 1.27 19.41
C LYS A 62 -2.54 -0.22 19.76
N PHE A 63 -1.52 -0.98 19.36
CA PHE A 63 -1.43 -2.42 19.66
C PHE A 63 -0.95 -2.67 21.09
N THR A 64 -1.48 -3.74 21.70
CA THR A 64 -1.05 -4.17 23.04
C THR A 64 0.40 -4.67 23.02
N THR A 65 1.07 -4.72 24.17
CA THR A 65 2.42 -5.29 24.28
C THR A 65 2.49 -6.73 23.77
N ALA A 66 1.44 -7.53 24.01
CA ALA A 66 1.35 -8.91 23.52
C ALA A 66 1.27 -8.95 21.99
N ASP A 67 0.43 -8.10 21.38
CA ASP A 67 0.31 -8.02 19.92
C ASP A 67 1.61 -7.54 19.28
N LYS A 68 2.21 -6.47 19.83
CA LYS A 68 3.50 -5.94 19.39
C LYS A 68 4.60 -7.01 19.37
N SER A 69 4.60 -7.94 20.35
CA SER A 69 5.58 -9.04 20.39
C SER A 69 5.45 -10.05 19.24
N ARG A 70 4.31 -10.06 18.54
CA ARG A 70 4.04 -10.91 17.37
C ARG A 70 4.29 -10.19 16.05
N ILE A 71 4.41 -8.86 16.05
CA ILE A 71 4.69 -8.10 14.82
C ILE A 71 6.19 -8.20 14.53
N VAL A 72 6.52 -8.70 13.34
CA VAL A 72 7.91 -8.94 12.92
C VAL A 72 8.39 -7.73 12.11
N PRO A 73 9.45 -7.02 12.57
CA PRO A 73 10.06 -5.95 11.78
C PRO A 73 10.71 -6.51 10.52
N VAL A 74 10.47 -5.88 9.37
CA VAL A 74 11.03 -6.30 8.07
C VAL A 74 11.80 -5.19 7.39
N THR A 75 12.75 -5.58 6.54
CA THR A 75 13.42 -4.66 5.62
C THR A 75 12.60 -4.51 4.35
N ASN A 76 12.02 -3.34 4.15
CA ASN A 76 11.30 -2.97 2.94
C ASN A 76 12.27 -2.36 1.93
N LYS A 77 12.43 -3.03 0.78
CA LYS A 77 13.18 -2.49 -0.35
C LYS A 77 12.38 -1.41 -1.05
N ASN A 78 12.92 -0.20 -1.20
CA ASN A 78 12.23 0.95 -1.80
C ASN A 78 12.79 1.28 -3.20
N PRO A 79 12.61 0.42 -4.22
CA PRO A 79 13.14 0.70 -5.54
C PRO A 79 12.46 1.91 -6.18
N ASP A 80 13.17 2.52 -7.12
CA ASP A 80 12.63 3.57 -7.97
C ASP A 80 11.38 3.08 -8.72
N ASN A 81 10.49 4.01 -9.06
CA ASN A 81 9.32 3.67 -9.88
C ASN A 81 9.79 3.14 -11.25
N HIS A 82 9.44 1.90 -11.58
CA HIS A 82 9.91 1.22 -12.79
C HIS A 82 9.58 1.96 -14.10
N TRP A 83 8.49 2.73 -14.14
CA TRP A 83 8.04 3.41 -15.36
C TRP A 83 8.54 4.84 -15.50
N TYR A 84 8.92 5.49 -14.40
CA TYR A 84 9.28 6.91 -14.40
C TYR A 84 10.66 7.20 -13.81
N GLY A 85 11.31 6.23 -13.19
CA GLY A 85 12.62 6.39 -12.53
C GLY A 85 12.59 7.32 -11.31
N THR A 86 11.40 7.67 -10.80
CA THR A 86 11.28 8.49 -9.58
C THR A 86 11.86 7.75 -8.39
N LYS A 87 12.73 8.42 -7.63
CA LYS A 87 13.50 7.81 -6.56
C LYS A 87 12.61 7.23 -5.46
N GLY A 88 12.78 5.93 -5.17
CA GLY A 88 12.04 5.24 -4.12
C GLY A 88 12.53 5.57 -2.70
N GLY A 89 13.80 5.96 -2.59
CA GLY A 89 14.48 6.27 -1.35
C GLY A 89 15.24 5.09 -0.76
N GLU A 90 15.82 5.29 0.42
CA GLU A 90 16.56 4.26 1.14
C GLU A 90 15.65 3.10 1.58
N ASP A 91 16.24 1.93 1.78
CA ASP A 91 15.55 0.81 2.41
C ASP A 91 15.14 1.16 3.85
N THR A 92 13.99 0.66 4.28
CA THR A 92 13.44 0.94 5.61
C THR A 92 13.30 -0.31 6.44
N ARG A 93 13.43 -0.20 7.76
CA ARG A 93 13.05 -1.24 8.70
C ARG A 93 11.72 -0.86 9.34
N ASP A 94 10.66 -1.60 9.02
CA ASP A 94 9.28 -1.25 9.38
C ASP A 94 8.59 -2.45 10.07
N CYS A 95 7.79 -2.17 11.09
CA CYS A 95 6.86 -3.13 11.68
C CYS A 95 5.53 -3.15 10.91
N ILE A 96 5.10 -1.97 10.46
CA ILE A 96 3.84 -1.76 9.72
C ILE A 96 4.14 -0.89 8.51
N PHE A 97 3.66 -1.30 7.34
CA PHE A 97 4.01 -0.66 6.07
C PHE A 97 2.85 -0.70 5.06
N LEU A 98 3.02 -0.03 3.93
CA LEU A 98 2.17 -0.24 2.75
C LEU A 98 2.92 -1.15 1.76
N LEU A 99 2.19 -1.99 1.02
CA LEU A 99 2.81 -2.80 -0.04
C LEU A 99 3.45 -1.90 -1.11
N SER A 100 4.48 -2.40 -1.80
CA SER A 100 5.07 -1.77 -2.99
C SER A 100 4.34 -2.17 -4.26
N LEU A 101 4.67 -1.47 -5.36
CA LEU A 101 4.17 -1.78 -6.70
C LEU A 101 4.46 -3.23 -7.10
N GLU A 102 5.68 -3.73 -6.85
CA GLU A 102 6.04 -5.11 -7.17
C GLU A 102 5.25 -6.11 -6.31
N GLU A 103 5.09 -5.84 -5.01
CA GLU A 103 4.32 -6.70 -4.11
C GLU A 103 2.84 -6.79 -4.54
N VAL A 104 2.23 -5.67 -4.92
CA VAL A 104 0.84 -5.68 -5.40
C VAL A 104 0.68 -6.27 -6.80
N THR A 105 1.71 -6.21 -7.66
CA THR A 105 1.61 -6.65 -9.05
C THR A 105 2.17 -8.03 -9.33
N CYS A 106 3.11 -8.53 -8.55
CA CYS A 106 3.85 -9.76 -8.87
C CYS A 106 3.66 -10.84 -7.81
N LYS A 107 3.15 -10.50 -6.63
CA LYS A 107 3.10 -11.42 -5.47
C LYS A 107 1.70 -11.63 -4.94
N TYR A 108 1.09 -10.61 -4.35
CA TYR A 108 0.01 -10.84 -3.38
C TYR A 108 -1.41 -10.66 -3.93
N PHE A 109 -1.56 -10.16 -5.17
CA PHE A 109 -2.86 -10.01 -5.82
C PHE A 109 -2.90 -10.68 -7.19
N GLY A 110 -2.14 -11.76 -7.37
CA GLY A 110 -1.92 -12.44 -8.65
C GLY A 110 -0.73 -11.85 -9.42
N ASP A 111 -0.33 -12.56 -10.47
CA ASP A 111 0.85 -12.20 -11.26
C ASP A 111 0.49 -11.34 -12.48
N SER A 112 0.92 -10.09 -12.41
CA SER A 112 0.89 -9.06 -13.46
C SER A 112 2.30 -8.56 -13.80
N SER A 113 3.35 -9.32 -13.46
CA SER A 113 4.76 -8.97 -13.65
C SER A 113 5.09 -8.59 -15.09
N SER A 114 4.55 -9.34 -16.06
CA SER A 114 4.74 -9.05 -17.49
C SER A 114 4.30 -7.63 -17.88
N LYS A 115 3.23 -7.12 -17.26
CA LYS A 115 2.70 -5.77 -17.49
C LYS A 115 3.54 -4.70 -16.79
N LEU A 116 4.17 -5.04 -15.66
CA LEU A 116 5.09 -4.14 -14.95
C LEU A 116 6.38 -3.95 -15.73
N TYR A 117 7.02 -5.04 -16.14
CA TYR A 117 8.34 -5.03 -16.76
C TYR A 117 8.31 -4.78 -18.27
N ASN A 118 7.16 -4.98 -18.94
CA ASN A 118 6.98 -4.71 -20.38
C ASN A 118 5.82 -3.74 -20.64
N PRO A 119 5.89 -2.47 -20.17
CA PRO A 119 4.83 -1.50 -20.41
C PRO A 119 4.68 -1.18 -21.91
N LYS A 120 3.45 -0.94 -22.36
CA LYS A 120 3.20 -0.54 -23.76
C LYS A 120 3.78 0.86 -23.99
N LYS A 121 4.33 1.12 -25.19
CA LYS A 121 4.98 2.41 -25.55
C LYS A 121 4.14 3.68 -25.26
N LYS A 122 2.81 3.58 -25.27
CA LYS A 122 1.88 4.70 -25.03
C LYS A 122 1.20 4.67 -23.65
N GLN A 123 1.57 3.74 -22.78
CA GLN A 123 0.99 3.56 -21.46
C GLN A 123 1.67 4.51 -20.47
N ARG A 124 0.90 5.46 -19.93
CA ARG A 124 1.49 6.59 -19.17
C ARG A 124 0.75 6.99 -17.89
N TYR A 125 -0.44 6.47 -17.63
CA TYR A 125 -1.22 6.89 -16.46
C TYR A 125 -1.73 5.72 -15.64
N TRP A 126 -2.36 4.76 -16.32
CA TRP A 126 -2.91 3.55 -15.74
C TRP A 126 -1.97 2.39 -16.00
N PHE A 127 -1.83 1.51 -15.01
CA PHE A 127 -1.05 0.30 -15.13
C PHE A 127 -1.60 -0.64 -16.18
N GLU A 128 -2.81 -1.18 -16.06
CA GLU A 128 -3.49 -1.88 -17.15
C GLU A 128 -4.97 -2.02 -16.79
N ARG A 129 -5.84 -1.37 -17.56
CA ARG A 129 -7.28 -1.35 -17.28
C ARG A 129 -7.91 -2.74 -17.42
N LYS A 130 -7.36 -3.57 -18.30
CA LYS A 130 -7.84 -4.93 -18.56
C LYS A 130 -7.04 -5.99 -17.78
N ASP A 131 -6.36 -5.60 -16.71
CA ASP A 131 -5.67 -6.57 -15.88
C ASP A 131 -6.69 -7.44 -15.14
N GLU A 132 -6.62 -8.75 -15.34
CA GLU A 132 -7.48 -9.74 -14.69
C GLU A 132 -7.37 -9.70 -13.15
N ASN A 133 -6.25 -9.18 -12.64
CA ASN A 133 -5.98 -9.06 -11.22
C ASN A 133 -6.53 -7.77 -10.59
N ASN A 134 -7.16 -6.86 -11.35
CA ASN A 134 -7.69 -5.61 -10.81
C ASN A 134 -8.72 -5.88 -9.69
N SER A 135 -9.67 -6.80 -9.90
CA SER A 135 -10.73 -7.11 -8.92
C SER A 135 -10.19 -7.55 -7.56
N LYS A 136 -9.01 -8.19 -7.52
CA LYS A 136 -8.36 -8.68 -6.29
C LYS A 136 -7.85 -7.52 -5.41
N ARG A 137 -7.60 -6.34 -5.99
CA ARG A 137 -7.01 -5.18 -5.29
C ARG A 137 -8.06 -4.20 -4.76
N ILE A 138 -9.34 -4.44 -5.07
CA ILE A 138 -10.45 -3.60 -4.63
C ILE A 138 -10.52 -3.61 -3.11
N ALA A 139 -10.79 -2.43 -2.54
CA ALA A 139 -10.98 -2.24 -1.11
C ALA A 139 -12.05 -1.18 -0.86
N ARG A 140 -12.70 -1.26 0.31
CA ARG A 140 -13.66 -0.27 0.80
C ARG A 140 -13.22 0.25 2.16
N LEU A 141 -13.65 1.47 2.49
CA LEU A 141 -13.53 2.02 3.84
C LEU A 141 -14.41 1.19 4.78
N GLU A 142 -13.91 0.92 5.98
CA GLU A 142 -14.68 0.21 7.01
C GLU A 142 -16.03 0.91 7.23
N GLY A 143 -17.11 0.13 7.27
CA GLY A 143 -18.47 0.65 7.40
C GLY A 143 -19.06 1.30 6.13
N VAL A 144 -18.34 1.38 5.01
CA VAL A 144 -18.83 1.95 3.75
C VAL A 144 -19.04 0.86 2.71
N GLU A 145 -20.14 0.93 1.95
CA GLU A 145 -20.49 -0.07 0.93
C GLU A 145 -19.62 0.04 -0.34
N TRP A 146 -19.26 1.26 -0.73
CA TRP A 146 -18.55 1.52 -1.98
C TRP A 146 -17.04 1.39 -1.83
N SER A 147 -16.40 0.83 -2.85
CA SER A 147 -14.95 0.79 -2.96
C SER A 147 -14.35 2.18 -3.13
N THR A 148 -13.17 2.40 -2.57
CA THR A 148 -12.41 3.64 -2.75
C THR A 148 -10.94 3.36 -2.99
N TRP A 149 -10.19 4.40 -3.33
CA TRP A 149 -8.78 4.29 -3.67
C TRP A 149 -7.88 4.29 -2.43
N TRP A 150 -6.74 3.60 -2.51
CA TRP A 150 -5.80 3.45 -1.39
C TRP A 150 -4.34 3.52 -1.83
N TRP A 151 -3.47 3.98 -0.93
CA TRP A 151 -2.05 4.22 -1.20
C TRP A 151 -1.22 2.93 -1.23
N ILE A 152 -0.16 2.94 -2.05
CA ILE A 152 0.97 2.02 -1.93
C ILE A 152 2.25 2.83 -1.68
N ARG A 153 3.32 2.22 -1.18
CA ARG A 153 4.53 2.98 -0.80
C ARG A 153 5.35 3.51 -1.98
N THR A 154 5.19 2.94 -3.17
CA THR A 154 5.97 3.31 -4.37
C THR A 154 5.66 4.75 -4.82
N PRO A 155 6.69 5.57 -5.11
CA PRO A 155 6.49 6.91 -5.63
C PRO A 155 5.83 6.89 -7.01
N GLY A 156 5.09 7.94 -7.35
CA GLY A 156 4.44 8.11 -8.65
C GLY A 156 5.42 8.57 -9.74
N ARG A 157 4.93 9.38 -10.67
CA ARG A 157 5.71 9.95 -11.78
C ARG A 157 6.75 11.01 -11.35
N VAL A 158 6.52 11.64 -10.20
CA VAL A 158 7.37 12.68 -9.60
C VAL A 158 7.30 12.55 -8.08
N GLY A 159 8.27 13.12 -7.36
CA GLY A 159 8.41 12.96 -5.90
C GLY A 159 7.26 13.56 -5.07
N VAL A 160 6.42 14.42 -5.67
CA VAL A 160 5.18 14.94 -5.06
C VAL A 160 3.94 14.06 -5.32
N LYS A 161 4.13 12.86 -5.86
CA LYS A 161 3.07 11.88 -6.14
C LYS A 161 3.42 10.50 -5.58
N ALA A 162 2.42 9.77 -5.10
CA ALA A 162 2.54 8.36 -4.71
C ALA A 162 1.56 7.50 -5.51
N VAL A 163 1.96 6.27 -5.84
CA VAL A 163 1.09 5.33 -6.55
C VAL A 163 -0.08 4.93 -5.65
N TYR A 164 -1.22 4.68 -6.27
CA TYR A 164 -2.42 4.24 -5.58
C TYR A 164 -3.14 3.16 -6.38
N ILE A 165 -3.95 2.39 -5.68
CA ILE A 165 -4.94 1.48 -6.25
C ILE A 165 -6.28 2.22 -6.28
N HIS A 166 -6.90 2.30 -7.43
CA HIS A 166 -8.19 2.95 -7.63
C HIS A 166 -9.35 2.07 -7.12
N GLY A 167 -10.56 2.62 -6.99
CA GLY A 167 -11.71 1.87 -6.46
C GLY A 167 -12.11 0.66 -7.30
N ASP A 168 -11.81 0.67 -8.60
CA ASP A 168 -11.97 -0.48 -9.51
C ASP A 168 -10.79 -1.47 -9.46
N GLY A 169 -9.81 -1.24 -8.59
CA GLY A 169 -8.63 -2.06 -8.39
C GLY A 169 -7.49 -1.82 -9.38
N ASN A 170 -7.68 -0.96 -10.38
CA ASN A 170 -6.61 -0.59 -11.30
C ASN A 170 -5.58 0.31 -10.61
N ILE A 171 -4.33 0.26 -11.06
CA ILE A 171 -3.25 1.03 -10.45
C ILE A 171 -3.07 2.36 -11.18
N GLY A 172 -3.22 3.45 -10.45
CA GLY A 172 -2.84 4.79 -10.91
C GLY A 172 -1.33 4.97 -10.78
N ILE A 173 -0.55 4.35 -11.67
CA ILE A 173 0.92 4.29 -11.59
C ILE A 173 1.60 5.65 -11.74
N GLN A 174 0.95 6.64 -12.37
CA GLN A 174 1.45 8.02 -12.36
C GLN A 174 1.39 8.64 -10.95
N GLY A 175 0.54 8.10 -10.09
CA GLY A 175 0.34 8.53 -8.72
C GLY A 175 -0.59 9.73 -8.56
N ASN A 176 -1.07 9.86 -7.33
CA ASN A 176 -1.91 10.95 -6.87
C ASN A 176 -1.11 11.90 -5.96
N ASN A 177 -1.61 13.13 -5.76
CA ASN A 177 -0.92 14.16 -4.97
C ASN A 177 -0.77 13.71 -3.51
N ILE A 178 0.47 13.68 -3.00
CA ILE A 178 0.79 13.17 -1.65
C ILE A 178 0.14 13.95 -0.51
N LEU A 179 -0.16 15.23 -0.73
CA LEU A 179 -0.75 16.12 0.28
C LEU A 179 -2.27 16.23 0.11
N LYS A 180 -2.71 16.50 -1.12
CA LYS A 180 -4.11 16.85 -1.43
C LYS A 180 -4.96 15.67 -1.90
N GLY A 181 -4.36 14.57 -2.37
CA GLY A 181 -5.10 13.53 -3.09
C GLY A 181 -5.75 14.10 -4.35
N ASN A 182 -7.01 13.72 -4.63
CA ASN A 182 -7.78 14.33 -5.70
C ASN A 182 -8.14 15.77 -5.32
N ILE A 183 -7.75 16.73 -6.17
CA ILE A 183 -7.97 18.16 -5.92
C ILE A 183 -9.46 18.49 -5.78
N SER A 184 -10.32 17.78 -6.50
CA SER A 184 -11.78 17.96 -6.47
C SER A 184 -12.42 17.65 -5.12
N ASP A 185 -11.78 16.81 -4.30
CA ASP A 185 -12.40 16.28 -3.08
C ASP A 185 -12.27 17.26 -1.91
N GLY A 186 -11.52 18.37 -2.07
CA GLY A 186 -11.29 19.39 -1.04
C GLY A 186 -10.44 18.93 0.15
N LYS A 187 -10.29 17.63 0.36
CA LYS A 187 -9.41 16.97 1.33
C LYS A 187 -8.84 15.69 0.73
N CYS A 188 -7.72 15.21 1.29
CA CYS A 188 -7.15 13.94 0.85
C CYS A 188 -7.98 12.76 1.38
N LEU A 189 -8.59 12.02 0.47
CA LEU A 189 -9.39 10.82 0.75
C LEU A 189 -8.62 9.50 0.53
N GLY A 190 -7.29 9.56 0.50
CA GLY A 190 -6.46 8.40 0.19
C GLY A 190 -6.54 7.35 1.27
N GLY A 191 -7.03 6.16 0.93
CA GLY A 191 -7.18 5.06 1.86
C GLY A 191 -5.82 4.52 2.34
N ILE A 192 -5.76 4.21 3.63
CA ILE A 192 -4.63 3.57 4.29
C ILE A 192 -4.99 2.09 4.51
N ARG A 193 -4.25 1.18 3.87
CA ARG A 193 -4.32 -0.28 4.08
C ARG A 193 -2.97 -0.80 4.56
N PRO A 194 -2.71 -0.79 5.88
CA PRO A 194 -1.46 -1.29 6.41
C PRO A 194 -1.30 -2.79 6.17
N ALA A 195 -0.05 -3.20 6.02
CA ALA A 195 0.39 -4.57 6.02
C ALA A 195 1.46 -4.77 7.09
N LEU A 196 1.55 -5.98 7.63
CA LEU A 196 2.58 -6.39 8.59
C LEU A 196 2.86 -7.89 8.48
N TRP A 197 4.03 -8.29 8.95
CA TRP A 197 4.35 -9.71 9.15
C TRP A 197 4.00 -10.10 10.58
N LEU A 198 3.14 -11.10 10.73
CA LEU A 198 2.64 -11.60 12.01
C LEU A 198 3.26 -12.96 12.32
N LYS A 199 3.82 -13.13 13.51
CA LYS A 199 4.22 -14.43 14.05
C LYS A 199 2.98 -15.25 14.44
N LEU A 200 2.92 -16.47 13.92
CA LEU A 200 1.84 -17.43 14.13
C LEU A 200 1.98 -18.18 15.44
#